data_AF-X1NMY7-F1
#
_entry.id   AF-X1NMY7-F1
#
_cell.length_a   1.000
_cell.length_b   1.000
_cell.length_c   1.000
_cell.angle_alpha   90.00
_cell.angle_beta   90.00
_cell.angle_gamma   90.00
#
_symmetry.space_group_name_H-M   'P 1'
#
loop_
_entity.id
_entity.type
_entity.pdbx_description
1 polymer ?
#
loop_
_entity_poly.entity_id
_entity_poly.type
_entity_poly.pdbx_seq_one_letter_code
_entity_poly.pdbx_strand_id
1 'polypeptide(L)'
;ANKRYTQNWGEMVGYDEELWGWTACAEPRGYIGFSRPYNGTLAPSAVIASLPFLPEESLKSIKYMYEKFGDKIWGEYGFVDA
;
A
#
# COMPACT_ATOMS: atom_id res chain seq x y z
N ALA A 1 6.98 -11.55 -3.66
CA ALA A 1 5.70 -12.09 -4.19
C ALA A 1 4.57 -11.07 -4.09
N ASN A 2 4.27 -10.56 -2.87
CA ASN A 2 3.19 -9.58 -2.63
C ASN A 2 3.28 -8.34 -3.56
N LYS A 3 4.44 -7.67 -3.61
CA LYS A 3 4.72 -6.56 -4.54
C LYS A 3 4.29 -6.86 -5.98
N ARG A 4 4.87 -7.90 -6.58
CA ARG A 4 4.58 -8.33 -7.95
C ARG A 4 3.09 -8.59 -8.19
N TYR A 5 2.42 -9.29 -7.27
CA TYR A 5 0.99 -9.57 -7.42
C TYR A 5 0.14 -8.30 -7.37
N THR A 6 0.47 -7.39 -6.46
CA THR A 6 -0.24 -6.11 -6.30
C THR A 6 -0.03 -5.23 -7.51
N GLN A 7 1.22 -5.11 -8.00
CA GLN A 7 1.55 -4.32 -9.19
C GLN A 7 0.86 -4.86 -10.45
N ASN A 8 0.85 -6.18 -10.67
CA ASN A 8 0.16 -6.76 -11.83
C ASN A 8 -1.35 -6.46 -11.81
N TRP A 9 -1.99 -6.54 -10.63
CA TRP A 9 -3.40 -6.16 -10.51
C TRP A 9 -3.59 -4.65 -10.66
N GLY A 10 -2.69 -3.86 -10.06
CA GLY A 10 -2.65 -2.41 -10.13
C GLY A 10 -2.57 -1.91 -11.57
N GLU A 11 -1.69 -2.48 -12.38
CA GLU A 11 -1.55 -2.17 -13.81
C GLU A 11 -2.87 -2.38 -14.58
N MET A 12 -3.61 -3.45 -14.25
CA MET A 12 -4.92 -3.72 -14.87
C MET A 12 -6.01 -2.69 -14.52
N VAL A 13 -5.87 -1.98 -13.39
CA VAL A 13 -6.87 -1.01 -12.90
C VAL A 13 -6.36 0.43 -12.87
N GLY A 14 -5.11 0.68 -13.27
CA GLY A 14 -4.51 2.02 -13.38
C GLY A 14 -3.79 2.54 -12.13
N TYR A 15 -3.20 1.67 -11.31
CA TYR A 15 -2.32 2.09 -10.20
C TYR A 15 -0.94 2.45 -10.73
N ASP A 16 -0.33 3.47 -10.12
CA ASP A 16 1.07 3.79 -10.35
C ASP A 16 1.98 2.64 -9.88
N GLU A 17 3.14 2.49 -10.54
CA GLU A 17 4.05 1.37 -10.28
C GLU A 17 4.60 1.37 -8.84
N GLU A 18 4.67 2.53 -8.20
CA GLU A 18 5.11 2.68 -6.81
C GLU A 18 4.04 2.25 -5.79
N LEU A 19 2.78 2.07 -6.20
CA LEU A 19 1.70 1.65 -5.32
C LEU A 19 1.60 0.12 -5.25
N TRP A 20 2.03 -0.44 -4.12
CA TRP A 20 1.92 -1.86 -3.82
C TRP A 20 1.80 -2.08 -2.32
N GLY A 21 1.56 -3.33 -1.91
CA GLY A 21 1.50 -3.69 -0.50
C GLY A 21 0.07 -3.94 -0.05
N TRP A 22 -0.36 -5.19 -0.21
CA TRP A 22 -1.61 -5.65 0.37
C TRP A 22 -1.35 -6.41 1.67
N THR A 23 -2.05 -6.03 2.72
CA THR A 23 -2.15 -6.77 3.97
C THR A 23 -3.54 -6.54 4.55
N ALA A 24 -3.84 -7.16 5.68
CA ALA A 24 -5.11 -6.96 6.33
C ALA A 24 -5.23 -5.53 6.90
N CYS A 25 -6.33 -4.84 6.60
CA CYS A 25 -6.55 -3.43 6.94
C CYS A 25 -8.04 -3.07 6.95
N ALA A 26 -8.36 -1.88 7.44
CA ALA A 26 -9.67 -1.27 7.28
C ALA A 26 -9.93 -0.88 5.82
N GLU A 27 -11.20 -0.93 5.42
CA GLU A 27 -11.69 -0.50 4.11
C GLU A 27 -13.04 0.21 4.28
N PRO A 28 -13.56 0.93 3.27
CA PRO A 28 -14.81 1.68 3.39
C PRO A 28 -16.02 0.90 3.92
N ARG A 29 -16.06 -0.44 3.77
CA ARG A 29 -17.16 -1.30 4.27
C ARG A 29 -16.80 -2.16 5.48
N GLY A 30 -15.63 -1.97 6.11
CA GLY A 30 -15.26 -2.69 7.33
C GLY A 30 -13.78 -3.04 7.38
N TYR A 31 -13.48 -4.33 7.56
CA TYR A 31 -12.12 -4.85 7.68
C TYR A 31 -11.92 -5.99 6.68
N ILE A 32 -10.80 -5.98 5.96
CA ILE A 32 -10.43 -7.03 5.01
C ILE A 32 -9.20 -7.78 5.54
N GLY A 33 -9.35 -9.08 5.82
CA GLY A 33 -8.29 -9.95 6.37
C GLY A 33 -7.26 -10.44 5.36
N PHE A 34 -7.02 -9.71 4.26
CA PHE A 34 -6.27 -10.17 3.08
C PHE A 34 -6.93 -11.39 2.38
N SER A 35 -8.20 -11.27 2.01
CA SER A 35 -8.92 -12.29 1.23
C SER A 35 -9.40 -11.73 -0.10
N ARG A 36 -9.24 -12.49 -1.19
CA ARG A 36 -9.82 -12.16 -2.50
C ARG A 36 -11.36 -12.06 -2.39
N PRO A 37 -12.04 -11.16 -3.13
CA PRO A 37 -11.49 -10.25 -4.15
C PRO A 37 -10.83 -9.00 -3.56
N TYR A 38 -9.75 -8.54 -4.19
CA TYR A 38 -9.10 -7.28 -3.83
C TYR A 38 -9.96 -6.11 -4.31
N ASN A 39 -10.22 -5.15 -3.42
CA ASN A 39 -11.03 -3.97 -3.71
C ASN A 39 -10.18 -2.72 -4.05
N GLY A 40 -8.86 -2.87 -4.12
CA GLY A 40 -7.90 -1.80 -4.35
C GLY A 40 -7.27 -1.19 -3.09
N THR A 41 -7.86 -1.40 -1.92
CA THR A 41 -7.33 -0.83 -0.66
C THR A 41 -5.89 -1.29 -0.42
N LEU A 42 -4.97 -0.34 -0.22
CA LEU A 42 -3.56 -0.57 0.06
C LEU A 42 -3.26 -0.08 1.47
N ALA A 43 -2.52 -0.87 2.24
CA ALA A 43 -2.11 -0.46 3.57
C ALA A 43 -0.63 -0.03 3.54
N PRO A 44 -0.29 1.22 3.89
CA PRO A 44 1.11 1.67 3.97
C PRO A 44 1.98 0.75 4.85
N SER A 45 1.38 0.14 5.88
CA SER A 45 2.04 -0.82 6.78
C SER A 45 2.65 -2.02 6.03
N ALA A 46 2.03 -2.49 4.94
CA ALA A 46 2.56 -3.61 4.14
C ALA A 46 3.91 -3.27 3.50
N VAL A 47 4.09 -2.03 3.06
CA VAL A 47 5.34 -1.54 2.46
C VAL A 47 6.35 -1.18 3.53
N ILE A 48 5.95 -0.45 4.57
CA ILE A 48 6.85 0.02 5.64
C ILE A 48 7.45 -1.15 6.40
N ALA A 49 6.64 -2.15 6.78
CA ALA A 49 7.14 -3.35 7.44
C ALA A 49 8.02 -4.22 6.53
N SER A 50 7.99 -3.99 5.21
CA SER A 50 8.83 -4.69 4.25
C SER A 50 10.22 -4.06 4.07
N LEU A 51 10.51 -2.91 4.71
CA LEU A 51 11.81 -2.22 4.65
C LEU A 51 13.04 -3.14 4.86
N PRO A 52 13.06 -4.06 5.85
CA PRO A 52 14.23 -4.94 6.05
C PRO A 52 14.44 -5.96 4.93
N PHE A 53 13.41 -6.24 4.12
CA PHE A 53 13.43 -7.28 3.08
C PHE A 53 13.58 -6.70 1.67
N LEU A 54 13.01 -5.51 1.43
CA LEU A 54 13.00 -4.81 0.15
C LEU A 54 13.29 -3.32 0.38
N PRO A 55 14.51 -2.95 0.84
CA PRO A 55 14.78 -1.60 1.33
C PRO A 55 14.64 -0.54 0.25
N GLU A 56 15.19 -0.77 -0.95
CA GLU A 56 15.17 0.20 -2.04
C GLU A 56 13.74 0.45 -2.54
N GLU A 57 12.98 -0.62 -2.77
CA GLU A 57 11.62 -0.52 -3.30
C GLU A 57 10.63 -0.03 -2.25
N SER A 58 10.80 -0.43 -0.99
CA SER A 58 9.96 0.07 0.10
C SER A 58 10.22 1.56 0.33
N LEU A 59 11.47 2.01 0.36
CA LEU A 59 11.79 3.44 0.48
C LEU A 59 11.26 4.24 -0.71
N LYS A 60 11.36 3.73 -1.95
CA LYS A 60 10.80 4.38 -3.13
C LYS A 60 9.28 4.59 -2.97
N SER A 61 8.56 3.54 -2.59
CA SER A 61 7.11 3.59 -2.40
C SER A 61 6.67 4.44 -1.22
N ILE A 62 7.39 4.40 -0.09
CA ILE A 62 7.10 5.24 1.09
C ILE A 62 7.24 6.73 0.73
N LYS A 63 8.32 7.10 0.03
CA LYS A 63 8.52 8.48 -0.44
C LYS A 63 7.42 8.88 -1.42
N TYR A 64 7.10 8.02 -2.38
CA TYR A 64 6.01 8.26 -3.34
C TYR A 64 4.67 8.51 -2.63
N MET A 65 4.31 7.65 -1.68
CA MET A 65 3.09 7.79 -0.89
C MET A 65 3.04 9.12 -0.13
N TYR A 66 4.14 9.48 0.53
CA TYR A 66 4.24 10.74 1.27
C TYR A 66 4.18 11.97 0.34
N GLU A 67 4.92 11.96 -0.76
CA GLU A 67 5.03 13.09 -1.68
C GLU A 67 3.75 13.32 -2.50
N LYS A 68 3.04 12.25 -2.88
CA LYS A 68 1.84 12.34 -3.74
C LYS A 68 0.54 12.40 -2.99
N PHE A 69 0.44 11.73 -1.84
CA PHE A 69 -0.81 11.56 -1.11
C PHE A 69 -0.71 12.02 0.35
N GLY A 70 0.44 12.55 0.79
CA GLY A 70 0.67 12.91 2.19
C GLY A 70 -0.34 13.92 2.74
N ASP A 71 -0.94 14.77 1.90
CA ASP A 71 -2.04 15.66 2.28
C ASP A 71 -3.31 14.93 2.75
N LYS A 72 -3.44 13.65 2.41
CA LYS A 72 -4.61 12.81 2.73
C LYS A 72 -4.30 11.65 3.66
N ILE A 73 -3.12 11.04 3.50
CA ILE A 73 -2.80 9.78 4.18
C ILE A 73 -1.73 9.91 5.27
N TRP A 74 -1.19 11.12 5.51
CA TRP A 74 -0.24 11.37 6.59
C TRP A 74 -0.85 12.25 7.67
N GLY A 75 -0.87 11.75 8.91
CA GLY A 75 -1.41 12.44 10.08
C GLY A 75 -0.45 12.48 11.26
N GLU A 76 -0.99 12.80 12.45
CA GLU A 76 -0.23 12.92 13.70
C GLU A 76 0.60 11.67 14.04
N TYR A 77 0.06 10.48 13.72
CA TYR A 77 0.70 9.19 14.01
C TYR A 77 1.37 8.55 12.78
N GLY A 78 1.65 9.35 11.75
CA GLY A 78 2.22 8.89 10.49
C GLY A 78 1.15 8.49 9.49
N PHE A 79 1.44 7.44 8.69
CA PHE A 79 0.48 6.98 7.70
C PHE A 79 -0.80 6.44 8.33
N VAL A 80 -1.96 6.74 7.72
CA VAL A 80 -3.24 6.09 8.05
C VAL A 80 -3.18 4.59 7.72
N ASP A 81 -4.17 3.83 8.22
CA ASP A 81 -4.20 2.38 8.06
C ASP A 81 -4.29 1.93 6.59
N ALA A 82 -5.12 2.60 5.78
CA ALA A 82 -5.28 2.34 4.35
C ALA A 82 -5.92 3.51 3.57
#